data_AF-A0A0A9VVA3-F1
#
_entry.id   AF-A0A0A9VVA3-F1
#
_cell.length_a   1.000
_cell.length_b   1.000
_cell.length_c   1.000
_cell.angle_alpha   90.00
_cell.angle_beta   90.00
_cell.angle_gamma   90.00
#
_symmetry.space_group_name_H-M   'P 1'
#
loop_
_entity.id
_entity.type
_entity.pdbx_description
1 polymer ?
#
loop_
_entity_poly.entity_id
_entity_poly.type
_entity_poly.pdbx_seq_one_letter_code
_entity_poly.pdbx_strand_id
1 'polypeptide(L)'
;MGAQEHRTPTVRMSSQTEVVFNASLQFLVKDLYEDVLCFTIKEKGNFSPDQFLGRTELRMSELTSEVRIDKMGNRGPLKRQLRLCEVSSGFINVKLDLHIFKPVDN
;
A
#
# COMPACT_ATOMS: atom_id res chain seq x y z
N MET A 1 6.93 -5.77 9.99
CA MET A 1 8.15 -6.21 9.27
C MET A 1 8.36 -5.23 8.13
N GLY A 2 9.57 -4.67 8.00
CA GLY A 2 9.87 -3.46 7.23
C GLY A 2 10.39 -2.35 8.16
N ALA A 3 11.12 -1.37 7.62
CA ALA A 3 11.67 -0.26 8.40
C ALA A 3 10.60 0.73 8.92
N GLN A 4 9.41 0.71 8.33
CA GLN A 4 8.28 1.56 8.66
C GLN A 4 7.00 0.71 8.69
N GLU A 5 6.09 1.01 9.62
CA GLU A 5 4.79 0.35 9.72
C GLU A 5 3.72 1.40 10.04
N HIS A 6 2.67 1.43 9.23
CA HIS A 6 1.52 2.30 9.43
C HIS A 6 0.24 1.46 9.35
N ARG A 7 -0.81 1.89 10.04
CA ARG A 7 -2.09 1.18 10.10
C ARG A 7 -3.25 2.14 9.87
N THR A 8 -4.23 1.69 9.11
CA THR A 8 -5.50 2.41 8.99
C THR A 8 -6.32 2.23 10.27
N PRO A 9 -7.28 3.13 10.54
CA PRO A 9 -8.32 2.86 11.53
C PRO A 9 -9.09 1.57 11.19
N THR A 10 -9.59 0.88 12.21
CA THR A 10 -10.48 -0.26 12.02
C THR A 10 -11.81 0.22 11.44
N VAL A 11 -12.27 -0.42 10.36
CA VAL A 11 -13.58 -0.17 9.78
C VAL A 11 -14.51 -1.30 10.21
N ARG A 12 -15.74 -0.97 10.60
CA ARG A 12 -16.76 -1.98 10.88
C ARG A 12 -17.25 -2.55 9.55
N MET A 13 -17.14 -3.86 9.36
CA MET A 13 -17.80 -4.52 8.25
C MET A 13 -19.32 -4.40 8.43
N SER A 14 -19.98 -3.73 7.48
CA SER A 14 -21.40 -3.96 7.22
C SER A 14 -21.55 -5.29 6.46
N SER A 15 -22.77 -5.74 6.21
CA SER A 15 -23.07 -6.92 5.38
C SER A 15 -22.61 -6.83 3.91
N GLN A 16 -21.79 -5.83 3.56
CA GLN A 16 -21.21 -5.64 2.24
C GLN A 16 -19.89 -6.38 2.09
N THR A 17 -19.68 -6.96 0.91
CA THR A 17 -18.46 -7.67 0.50
C THR A 17 -17.27 -6.74 0.22
N GLU A 18 -17.47 -5.42 0.25
CA GLU A 18 -16.44 -4.40 0.02
C GLU A 18 -16.30 -3.49 1.24
N VAL A 19 -15.06 -3.27 1.69
CA VAL A 19 -14.73 -2.40 2.82
C VAL A 19 -13.92 -1.21 2.32
N VAL A 20 -14.40 0.00 2.60
CA VAL A 20 -13.72 1.25 2.21
C VAL A 20 -13.01 1.84 3.42
N PHE A 21 -11.68 1.83 3.40
CA PHE A 21 -10.86 2.43 4.48
C PHE A 21 -10.76 3.96 4.39
N ASN A 22 -10.72 4.49 3.17
CA ASN A 22 -10.55 5.93 2.89
C ASN A 22 -9.45 6.63 3.71
N ALA A 23 -8.33 5.92 3.94
CA ALA A 23 -7.18 6.42 4.67
C ALA A 23 -5.98 6.59 3.74
N SER A 24 -5.24 7.68 3.92
CA SER A 24 -3.97 7.94 3.23
C SER A 24 -2.82 7.66 4.19
N LEU A 25 -1.86 6.86 3.76
CA LEU A 25 -0.63 6.56 4.50
C LEU A 25 0.57 7.03 3.68
N GLN A 26 1.59 7.55 4.34
CA GLN A 26 2.82 8.02 3.71
C GLN A 26 4.00 7.26 4.28
N PHE A 27 4.92 6.87 3.39
CA PHE A 27 6.12 6.13 3.71
C PHE A 27 7.31 6.83 3.06
N LEU A 28 8.44 6.89 3.77
CA LEU A 28 9.70 7.29 3.17
C LEU A 28 10.31 6.10 2.43
N VAL A 29 10.55 6.26 1.13
CA VAL A 29 11.26 5.27 0.30
C VAL A 29 12.73 5.66 0.28
N LYS A 30 13.60 4.75 0.74
CA LYS A 30 15.05 4.95 0.78
C LYS A 30 15.72 4.47 -0.50
N ASP A 31 15.25 3.35 -1.03
CA ASP A 31 15.78 2.75 -2.25
C ASP A 31 14.64 2.24 -3.13
N LEU A 32 14.49 2.81 -4.34
CA LEU A 32 13.43 2.44 -5.27
C LEU A 32 13.54 1.01 -5.81
N TYR A 33 14.72 0.40 -5.77
CA TYR A 33 14.95 -0.95 -6.33
C TYR A 33 14.76 -2.03 -5.28
N GLU A 34 15.21 -1.76 -4.06
CA GLU A 34 15.21 -2.72 -2.95
C GLU A 34 13.97 -2.61 -2.07
N ASP A 35 13.36 -1.42 -1.93
CA ASP A 35 12.21 -1.27 -1.04
C ASP A 35 10.97 -1.97 -1.59
N VAL A 36 10.25 -2.60 -0.66
CA VAL A 36 8.99 -3.32 -0.90
C VAL A 36 7.93 -2.80 0.05
N LEU A 37 6.77 -2.43 -0.50
CA LEU A 37 5.60 -2.06 0.27
C LEU A 37 4.72 -3.30 0.50
N CYS A 38 4.56 -3.71 1.76
CA CYS A 38 3.72 -4.83 2.14
C CYS A 38 2.37 -4.34 2.68
N PHE A 39 1.28 -4.83 2.09
CA PHE A 39 -0.06 -4.65 2.61
C PHE A 39 -0.48 -5.93 3.33
N THR A 40 -0.97 -5.81 4.56
CA THR A 40 -1.51 -6.93 5.33
C THR A 40 -2.87 -6.55 5.87
N ILE A 41 -3.89 -7.34 5.54
CA ILE A 41 -5.25 -7.12 5.99
C ILE A 41 -5.53 -8.05 7.16
N LYS A 42 -6.13 -7.50 8.22
CA LYS A 42 -6.51 -8.25 9.40
C LYS A 42 -7.90 -7.85 9.87
N GLU A 43 -8.65 -8.81 10.37
CA GLU A 43 -9.87 -8.57 11.11
C GLU A 43 -9.54 -8.39 12.59
N LYS A 44 -9.98 -7.26 13.15
CA LYS A 44 -9.82 -6.96 14.56
C LYS A 44 -10.92 -7.65 15.35
N GLY A 45 -10.54 -8.72 16.04
CA GLY A 45 -11.43 -9.45 16.95
C GLY A 45 -11.42 -8.89 18.37
N ASN A 46 -12.17 -9.55 19.25
CA ASN A 46 -12.18 -9.24 20.69
C ASN A 46 -10.95 -9.79 21.42
N PHE A 47 -10.20 -10.69 20.78
CA PHE A 47 -9.03 -11.36 21.34
C PHE A 47 -7.86 -11.26 20.36
N SER A 48 -6.64 -11.25 20.90
CA SER A 48 -5.42 -11.28 20.11
C SER A 48 -4.95 -12.73 19.88
N PRO A 49 -4.23 -13.00 18.77
CA PRO A 49 -3.91 -12.08 17.69
C PRO A 49 -5.11 -11.79 16.77
N ASP A 50 -5.10 -10.62 16.12
CA ASP A 50 -6.06 -10.29 15.06
C ASP A 50 -6.02 -11.35 13.95
N GLN A 51 -7.18 -11.66 13.38
CA GLN A 51 -7.31 -12.68 12.35
C GLN A 51 -6.71 -12.19 11.03
N PHE A 52 -5.82 -12.97 10.44
CA PHE A 52 -5.20 -12.65 9.15
C PHE A 52 -6.19 -12.87 8.00
N LEU A 53 -6.31 -11.87 7.12
CA LEU A 53 -7.19 -11.91 5.94
C LEU A 53 -6.42 -11.82 4.61
N GLY A 54 -5.10 -11.96 4.65
CA GLY A 54 -4.26 -11.95 3.45
C GLY A 54 -3.23 -10.83 3.44
N ARG A 55 -2.24 -11.01 2.57
CA ARG A 55 -1.19 -10.03 2.35
C ARG A 55 -0.85 -9.92 0.88
N THR A 56 -0.27 -8.80 0.50
CA THR A 56 0.28 -8.61 -0.84
C THR A 56 1.46 -7.66 -0.77
N GLU A 57 2.39 -7.82 -1.69
CA GLU A 57 3.64 -7.06 -1.73
C GLU A 57 3.73 -6.30 -3.04
N LEU A 58 4.33 -5.12 -2.98
CA LEU A 58 4.49 -4.25 -4.12
C LEU A 58 5.92 -3.71 -4.12
N ARG A 59 6.70 -4.12 -5.12
CA ARG A 59 8.07 -3.61 -5.28
C ARG A 59 8.03 -2.17 -5.78
N MET A 60 8.83 -1.29 -5.20
CA MET A 60 8.90 0.11 -5.63
C MET A 60 9.45 0.26 -7.06
N SER A 61 10.22 -0.72 -7.53
CA SER A 61 10.73 -0.81 -8.90
C SER A 61 9.62 -1.04 -9.92
N GLU A 62 8.61 -1.87 -9.61
CA GLU A 62 7.43 -2.07 -10.48
C GLU A 62 6.64 -0.77 -10.66
N LEU A 63 6.45 -0.02 -9.57
CA LEU A 63 5.82 1.30 -9.63
C LEU A 63 6.63 2.28 -10.48
N THR A 64 7.95 2.14 -10.48
CA THR A 64 8.82 3.02 -11.26
C THR A 64 8.62 2.87 -12.77
N SER A 65 8.40 1.65 -13.26
CA SER A 65 8.10 1.42 -14.66
C SER A 65 6.68 1.84 -15.07
N GLU A 66 5.71 1.77 -14.16
CA GLU A 66 4.30 1.98 -14.49
C GLU A 66 3.86 3.44 -14.45
N VAL A 67 4.47 4.25 -13.60
CA VAL A 67 3.97 5.62 -13.43
C VAL A 67 4.46 6.53 -14.56
N ARG A 68 3.49 7.15 -15.25
CA ARG A 68 3.76 8.19 -16.24
C ARG A 68 4.44 9.37 -15.57
N ILE A 69 5.62 9.70 -16.07
CA ILE A 69 6.42 10.83 -15.63
C ILE A 69 5.88 12.09 -16.32
N ASP A 70 5.42 13.07 -15.54
CA ASP A 70 5.08 14.38 -16.06
C ASP A 70 6.35 15.19 -16.43
N LYS A 71 6.18 16.34 -17.09
CA LYS A 71 7.31 17.18 -17.53
C LYS A 71 8.22 17.66 -16.39
N MET A 72 7.76 17.58 -15.14
CA MET A 72 8.50 17.98 -13.94
C MET A 72 9.18 16.79 -13.24
N GLY A 73 9.02 15.57 -13.75
CA GLY A 73 9.54 14.36 -13.14
C GLY A 73 8.58 13.71 -12.14
N ASN A 74 7.37 14.28 -11.94
CA ASN A 74 6.42 13.74 -10.98
C ASN A 74 5.67 12.57 -11.56
N ARG A 75 5.40 11.61 -10.69
CA ARG A 75 4.72 10.36 -11.02
C ARG A 75 3.29 10.49 -10.53
N GLY A 76 2.36 10.79 -11.44
CA GLY A 76 0.95 11.00 -11.10
C GLY A 76 0.30 9.80 -10.39
N PRO A 77 -0.85 9.99 -9.71
CA PRO A 77 -1.44 8.95 -8.88
C PRO A 77 -1.86 7.73 -9.69
N LEU A 78 -1.34 6.56 -9.32
CA LEU A 78 -1.65 5.27 -9.92
C LEU A 78 -2.73 4.56 -9.10
N LYS A 79 -3.77 4.06 -9.76
CA LYS A 79 -4.73 3.13 -9.15
C LYS A 79 -4.32 1.70 -9.49
N ARG A 80 -4.13 0.85 -8.49
CA ARG A 80 -3.87 -0.58 -8.67
C ARG A 80 -4.85 -1.42 -7.87
N GLN A 81 -5.29 -2.53 -8.47
CA GLN A 81 -5.95 -3.61 -7.77
C GLN A 81 -4.91 -4.70 -7.49
N LEU A 82 -4.67 -5.00 -6.22
CA LEU A 82 -3.69 -5.98 -5.78
C LEU A 82 -4.41 -7.20 -5.21
N ARG A 83 -4.08 -8.38 -5.72
CA ARG A 83 -4.62 -9.65 -5.19
C ARG A 83 -3.98 -9.96 -3.85
N LEU A 84 -4.80 -10.37 -2.88
CA LEU A 84 -4.31 -10.90 -1.61
C LEU A 84 -3.83 -12.34 -1.81
N CYS A 85 -2.63 -12.60 -1.32
CA CYS A 85 -1.99 -13.91 -1.25
C CYS A 85 -2.27 -14.56 0.11
N GLU A 86 -2.04 -15.87 0.19
CA GLU A 86 -2.21 -16.70 1.39
C GLU A 86 -3.65 -16.82 1.90
N VAL A 87 -4.60 -16.45 1.05
CA VAL A 87 -6.04 -16.60 1.28
C VAL A 87 -6.73 -17.09 0.02
N SER A 88 -7.95 -17.64 0.17
CA SER A 88 -8.72 -18.22 -0.94
C SER A 88 -9.21 -17.17 -1.94
N SER A 89 -9.52 -15.96 -1.48
CA SER A 89 -9.96 -14.85 -2.31
C SER A 89 -9.68 -13.51 -1.63
N GLY A 90 -9.74 -12.42 -2.40
CA GLY A 90 -9.60 -11.06 -1.90
C GLY A 90 -8.71 -10.19 -2.77
N PHE A 91 -9.09 -8.93 -2.89
CA PHE A 91 -8.32 -7.89 -3.57
C PHE A 91 -8.41 -6.60 -2.78
N ILE A 92 -7.39 -5.77 -2.90
CA ILE A 92 -7.42 -4.40 -2.39
C ILE A 92 -7.27 -3.42 -3.54
N ASN A 93 -8.01 -2.32 -3.50
CA ASN A 93 -7.87 -1.21 -4.43
C ASN A 93 -7.08 -0.11 -3.73
N VAL A 94 -5.94 0.27 -4.29
CA VAL A 94 -5.06 1.29 -3.71
C VAL A 94 -4.81 2.41 -4.72
N LYS A 95 -4.72 3.64 -4.21
CA LYS A 95 -4.22 4.80 -4.97
C LYS A 95 -2.84 5.16 -4.42
N LEU A 96 -1.84 5.12 -5.27
CA LEU A 96 -0.43 5.32 -4.93
C LEU A 96 0.07 6.57 -5.62
N ASP A 97 0.85 7.37 -4.90
CA ASP A 97 1.45 8.60 -5.42
C ASP A 97 2.92 8.63 -4.98
N LEU A 98 3.84 8.72 -5.94
CA LEU A 98 5.27 8.54 -5.70
C LEU A 98 6.01 9.85 -5.96
N HIS A 99 6.59 10.42 -4.91
CA HIS A 99 7.34 11.68 -4.99
C HIS A 99 8.83 11.41 -4.88
N ILE A 100 9.59 11.77 -5.92
CA ILE A 100 11.06 11.66 -5.92
C ILE A 100 11.64 13.01 -5.51
N PHE A 101 12.31 13.03 -4.38
CA PHE A 101 13.03 14.22 -3.91
C PHE A 101 14.43 14.23 -4.52
N LYS A 102 14.77 15.33 -5.19
CA LYS A 102 16.17 15.58 -5.58
C LYS A 102 16.94 16.10 -4.37
N PRO A 103 18.23 15.76 -4.23
CA PRO A 103 19.07 16.44 -3.25
C PRO A 103 19.04 17.96 -3.52
N VAL A 104 18.98 18.74 -2.45
CA VAL A 104 19.13 20.20 -2.54
C VAL A 104 20.62 20.45 -2.77
N ASP A 105 20.98 20.93 -3.96
CA ASP A 105 22.33 21.43 -4.21
C ASP A 105 22.51 22.70 -3.35
N ASN A 106 23.45 22.65 -2.39
CA ASN A 106 23.88 23.79 -1.58
C ASN A 106 24.94 24.62 -2.32
#